data_AF-A0A9E7B1I4-F1
#
_entry.id   AF-A0A9E7B1I4-F1
#
_cell.length_a   1.000
_cell.length_b   1.000
_cell.length_c   1.000
_cell.angle_alpha   90.00
_cell.angle_beta   90.00
_cell.angle_gamma   90.00
#
_symmetry.space_group_name_H-M   'P 1'
#
loop_
_entity.id
_entity.type
_entity.pdbx_description
1 polymer ?
#
loop_
_entity_poly.entity_id
_entity_poly.type
_entity_poly.pdbx_seq_one_letter_code
_entity_poly.pdbx_strand_id
1 'polypeptide(L)'
;RLDICQRIMAEKVKARGGRIFNRAGDAALAEFTSPIEAVRAAVDIREGLAGEGEEFAKTILLRFGLHLADVLVSGDDLIGDGVNIAARIQQGADPGGIHLSQALFEQIRRNSPFAFDDLGEQRFKNISEPMRIYRLRGHMGSHLFLSAPSQPQTASHPVHPNSLAVLPFVSPGEDEDQRYFAEGLTEELILELARFRKLHLASRSASFSFSGKNADPSKITAALGVRYVLEGQVRRIGDRVRLSLELTNGETGHNVWADRMTREFSDLFDLLDEMTMRIAATLLGRVEADAIEEARKKRPENMNGYDFMLRGLDLHRVGGITYDNTRAAVGWFDKAIDEDPTYGPAYAWRICAASWLPEFDVSKERRYIERALELDPNNPEAQRIMGAVMMLEGNFEAAKYHHERAMFLSPSDAYILARCAAYYSFIGEPSRALELLAKAEDLDPLLPVWCIEERGIAHFSAGRFEKVLQAMNELPAQTSRSRLYQCAAEIALGLQEAAEVTMKKAVAVNPELTAAEFIKKETWRDPAVRERLRCDLIRAGLPQ
;
A
#
# COMPACT_ATOMS: atom_id res chain seq x y z
N ARG A 1 -21.12 0.30 -33.92
CA ARG A 1 -20.12 -0.33 -33.00
C ARG A 1 -18.84 0.50 -32.96
N LEU A 2 -18.18 0.76 -34.10
CA LEU A 2 -16.99 1.62 -34.16
C LEU A 2 -17.20 3.02 -33.57
N ASP A 3 -18.31 3.70 -33.93
CA ASP A 3 -18.61 5.05 -33.40
C ASP A 3 -18.78 5.08 -31.88
N ILE A 4 -19.34 4.02 -31.29
CA ILE A 4 -19.49 3.87 -29.84
C ILE A 4 -18.10 3.75 -29.20
N CYS A 5 -17.21 2.93 -29.78
CA CYS A 5 -15.84 2.77 -29.29
C CYS A 5 -15.08 4.09 -29.37
N GLN A 6 -15.16 4.79 -30.51
CA GLN A 6 -14.50 6.07 -30.70
C GLN A 6 -15.03 7.15 -29.75
N ARG A 7 -16.35 7.16 -29.48
CA ARG A 7 -16.98 8.03 -28.48
C ARG A 7 -16.44 7.75 -27.08
N ILE A 8 -16.46 6.49 -26.65
CA ILE A 8 -15.95 6.07 -25.32
C ILE A 8 -14.47 6.43 -25.18
N MET A 9 -13.64 6.10 -26.18
CA MET A 9 -12.23 6.47 -26.18
C MET A 9 -12.03 7.99 -26.03
N ALA A 10 -12.72 8.79 -26.84
CA ALA A 10 -12.59 10.25 -26.78
C ALA A 10 -13.05 10.82 -25.43
N GLU A 11 -14.16 10.32 -24.89
CA GLU A 11 -14.70 10.76 -23.60
C GLU A 11 -13.74 10.43 -22.45
N LYS A 12 -13.25 9.18 -22.38
CA LYS A 12 -12.39 8.73 -21.27
C LYS A 12 -10.98 9.29 -21.35
N VAL A 13 -10.39 9.41 -22.54
CA VAL A 13 -9.10 10.09 -22.74
C VAL A 13 -9.20 11.54 -22.26
N LYS A 14 -10.24 12.27 -22.68
CA LYS A 14 -10.44 13.67 -22.27
C LYS A 14 -10.69 13.81 -20.76
N ALA A 15 -11.49 12.91 -20.16
CA ALA A 15 -11.78 12.93 -18.73
C ALA A 15 -10.53 12.75 -17.86
N ARG A 16 -9.49 12.10 -18.40
CA ARG A 16 -8.18 11.87 -17.76
C ARG A 16 -7.11 12.88 -18.18
N GLY A 17 -7.53 13.98 -18.81
CA GLY A 17 -6.62 15.06 -19.24
C GLY A 17 -5.73 14.69 -20.42
N GLY A 18 -6.02 13.59 -21.13
CA GLY A 18 -5.31 13.20 -22.33
C GLY A 18 -5.87 13.85 -23.60
N ARG A 19 -5.09 13.78 -24.68
CA ARG A 19 -5.47 14.26 -26.01
C ARG A 19 -5.27 13.16 -27.04
N ILE A 20 -6.33 12.82 -27.78
CA ILE A 20 -6.21 12.00 -28.98
C ILE A 20 -5.66 12.89 -30.10
N PHE A 21 -4.46 12.59 -30.56
CA PHE A 21 -3.77 13.38 -31.59
C PHE A 21 -3.80 12.70 -32.97
N ASN A 22 -4.04 11.38 -33.02
CA ASN A 22 -4.11 10.64 -34.28
C ASN A 22 -5.16 9.52 -34.22
N ARG A 23 -5.82 9.25 -35.35
CA ARG A 23 -6.74 8.12 -35.56
C ARG A 23 -6.40 7.42 -36.87
N ALA A 24 -6.16 6.12 -36.80
CA ALA A 24 -5.87 5.29 -37.96
C ALA A 24 -6.87 4.13 -38.02
N GLY A 25 -7.95 4.31 -38.78
CA GLY A 25 -9.04 3.33 -38.87
C GLY A 25 -9.77 3.16 -37.54
N ASP A 26 -9.63 1.98 -36.93
CA ASP A 26 -10.19 1.65 -35.62
C ASP A 26 -9.23 1.90 -34.44
N ALA A 27 -7.98 2.28 -34.73
CA ALA A 27 -6.99 2.66 -33.72
C ALA A 27 -6.99 4.16 -33.43
N ALA A 28 -6.63 4.51 -32.20
CA ALA A 28 -6.39 5.88 -31.76
C ALA A 28 -5.07 5.96 -31.01
N LEU A 29 -4.35 7.07 -31.19
CA LEU A 29 -3.16 7.42 -30.41
C LEU A 29 -3.48 8.63 -29.54
N ALA A 30 -3.11 8.54 -28.27
CA ALA A 30 -3.36 9.57 -27.28
C ALA A 30 -2.09 9.86 -26.47
N GLU A 31 -1.92 11.13 -26.09
CA GLU A 31 -0.88 11.57 -25.16
C GLU A 31 -1.47 11.99 -23.82
N PHE A 32 -0.66 11.89 -22.77
CA PHE A 32 -0.99 12.29 -21.41
C PHE A 32 0.24 12.94 -20.77
N THR A 33 0.01 13.98 -19.97
CA THR A 33 1.08 14.62 -19.18
C THR A 33 1.47 13.79 -17.94
N SER A 34 0.61 12.85 -17.52
CA SER A 34 0.82 12.00 -16.35
C SER A 34 0.76 10.52 -16.75
N PRO A 35 1.83 9.73 -16.47
CA PRO A 35 1.86 8.29 -16.80
C PRO A 35 0.71 7.49 -16.18
N ILE A 36 0.31 7.79 -14.94
CA ILE A 36 -0.77 7.06 -14.26
C ILE A 36 -2.14 7.36 -14.87
N GLU A 37 -2.36 8.57 -15.39
CA GLU A 37 -3.63 8.93 -16.04
C GLU A 37 -3.80 8.21 -17.38
N ALA A 38 -2.71 7.89 -18.09
CA ALA A 38 -2.76 7.04 -19.29
C ALA A 38 -3.26 5.63 -18.96
N VAL A 39 -2.80 5.04 -17.85
CA VAL A 39 -3.27 3.72 -17.39
C VAL A 39 -4.73 3.78 -16.95
N ARG A 40 -5.11 4.80 -16.17
CA ARG A 40 -6.50 5.02 -15.75
C ARG A 40 -7.44 5.21 -16.95
N ALA A 41 -7.02 5.93 -17.99
CA ALA A 41 -7.80 6.08 -19.21
C ALA A 41 -8.00 4.74 -19.93
N ALA A 42 -6.96 3.90 -20.06
CA ALA A 42 -7.09 2.57 -20.66
C ALA A 42 -8.08 1.68 -19.89
N VAL A 43 -8.02 1.72 -18.55
CA VAL A 43 -8.96 1.01 -17.68
C VAL A 43 -10.39 1.55 -17.81
N ASP A 44 -10.58 2.87 -17.77
CA ASP A 44 -11.89 3.51 -17.92
C ASP A 44 -12.53 3.22 -19.29
N ILE A 45 -11.71 3.13 -20.36
CA ILE A 45 -12.20 2.73 -21.68
C ILE A 45 -12.69 1.29 -21.64
N ARG A 46 -11.91 0.37 -21.06
CA ARG A 46 -12.29 -1.04 -20.94
C ARG A 46 -13.58 -1.21 -20.12
N GLU A 47 -13.71 -0.47 -19.02
CA GLU A 47 -14.93 -0.42 -18.22
C GLU A 47 -16.11 0.17 -18.97
N GLY A 48 -15.90 1.26 -19.72
CA GLY A 48 -16.92 1.90 -20.53
C GLY A 48 -17.48 0.98 -21.61
N LEU A 49 -16.59 0.23 -22.28
CA LEU A 49 -16.99 -0.76 -23.30
C LEU A 49 -17.79 -1.91 -22.69
N ALA A 50 -17.43 -2.37 -21.49
CA ALA A 50 -18.18 -3.39 -20.76
C ALA A 50 -19.59 -2.90 -20.34
N GLY A 51 -19.75 -1.59 -20.12
CA GLY A 51 -21.03 -0.97 -19.81
C GLY A 51 -22.06 -0.98 -20.96
N GLU A 52 -21.63 -1.12 -22.22
CA GLU A 52 -22.50 -1.11 -23.40
C GLU A 52 -23.23 -2.46 -23.64
N GLY A 53 -22.98 -3.47 -22.80
CA GLY A 53 -23.68 -4.76 -22.82
C GLY A 53 -22.76 -5.95 -23.10
N GLU A 54 -23.18 -7.14 -22.67
CA GLU A 54 -22.35 -8.35 -22.68
C GLU A 54 -21.94 -8.79 -24.09
N GLU A 55 -22.86 -8.71 -25.06
CA GLU A 55 -22.55 -9.02 -26.46
C GLU A 55 -21.52 -8.04 -27.05
N PHE A 56 -21.62 -6.75 -26.69
CA PHE A 56 -20.67 -5.74 -27.13
C PHE A 56 -19.28 -5.98 -26.53
N ALA A 57 -19.22 -6.24 -25.21
CA ALA A 57 -18.00 -6.51 -24.47
C ALA A 57 -17.27 -7.76 -24.98
N LYS A 58 -18.01 -8.81 -25.36
CA LYS A 58 -17.44 -10.04 -25.95
C LYS A 58 -16.96 -9.85 -27.38
N THR A 59 -17.53 -8.90 -28.12
CA THR A 59 -17.23 -8.70 -29.54
C THR A 59 -16.09 -7.69 -29.76
N ILE A 60 -15.99 -6.67 -28.92
CA ILE A 60 -15.01 -5.60 -29.08
C ILE A 60 -14.00 -5.61 -27.92
N LEU A 61 -12.83 -6.20 -28.19
CA LEU A 61 -11.72 -6.27 -27.25
C LEU A 61 -10.56 -5.39 -27.74
N LEU A 62 -10.53 -4.14 -27.25
CA LEU A 62 -9.43 -3.23 -27.56
C LEU A 62 -8.13 -3.71 -26.91
N ARG A 63 -7.03 -3.52 -27.63
CA ARG A 63 -5.67 -3.77 -27.16
C ARG A 63 -5.04 -2.42 -26.82
N PHE A 64 -4.32 -2.35 -25.72
CA PHE A 64 -3.67 -1.11 -25.28
C PHE A 64 -2.17 -1.34 -25.12
N GLY A 65 -1.39 -0.42 -25.68
CA GLY A 65 0.06 -0.35 -25.49
C GLY A 65 0.43 1.01 -24.95
N LEU A 66 1.00 1.04 -23.75
CA LEU A 66 1.34 2.26 -23.04
C LEU A 66 2.86 2.35 -22.89
N HIS A 67 3.42 3.49 -23.29
CA HIS A 67 4.85 3.74 -23.23
C HIS A 67 5.13 5.17 -22.77
N LEU A 68 6.25 5.35 -22.07
CA LEU A 68 6.76 6.65 -21.66
C LEU A 68 7.98 6.97 -22.51
N ALA A 69 7.90 8.07 -23.27
CA ALA A 69 8.98 8.54 -24.12
C ALA A 69 8.80 10.02 -24.45
N ASP A 70 9.90 10.67 -24.81
CA ASP A 70 9.87 11.99 -25.41
C ASP A 70 9.30 11.92 -26.83
N VAL A 71 8.52 12.94 -27.20
CA VAL A 71 7.90 13.07 -28.52
C VAL A 71 8.03 14.49 -29.03
N LEU A 72 8.13 14.65 -30.34
CA LEU A 72 8.16 15.95 -31.00
C LEU A 72 6.75 16.33 -31.46
N VAL A 73 6.33 17.55 -31.13
CA VAL A 73 5.06 18.11 -31.61
C VAL A 73 5.22 18.58 -33.05
N SER A 74 4.39 18.05 -33.95
CA SER A 74 4.34 18.44 -35.36
C SER A 74 2.93 18.86 -35.73
N GLY A 75 2.60 20.13 -35.49
CA GLY A 75 1.24 20.65 -35.62
C GLY A 75 0.33 20.04 -34.56
N ASP A 76 -0.74 19.37 -34.99
CA ASP A 76 -1.65 18.64 -34.10
C ASP A 76 -1.23 17.17 -33.87
N ASP A 77 -0.17 16.68 -34.53
CA ASP A 77 0.33 15.30 -34.45
C ASP A 77 1.60 15.19 -33.59
N LEU A 78 1.96 13.97 -33.20
CA LEU A 78 3.18 13.67 -32.46
C LEU A 78 4.05 12.68 -33.24
N ILE A 79 5.33 12.98 -33.34
CA ILE A 79 6.30 12.17 -34.06
C ILE A 79 7.45 11.80 -33.12
N GLY A 80 7.85 10.54 -33.16
CA GLY A 80 8.99 10.04 -32.40
C GLY A 80 8.95 8.53 -32.27
N ASP A 81 10.08 7.95 -31.87
CA ASP A 81 10.20 6.51 -31.66
C ASP A 81 9.23 6.02 -30.59
N GLY A 82 8.92 6.85 -29.59
CA GLY A 82 7.95 6.55 -28.55
C GLY A 82 6.56 6.15 -29.06
N VAL A 83 6.09 6.82 -30.11
CA VAL A 83 4.77 6.54 -30.74
C VAL A 83 4.79 5.16 -31.41
N ASN A 84 5.89 4.85 -32.12
CA ASN A 84 6.08 3.55 -32.75
C ASN A 84 6.17 2.43 -31.70
N ILE A 85 6.88 2.66 -30.59
CA ILE A 85 7.01 1.71 -29.50
C ILE A 85 5.63 1.42 -28.87
N ALA A 86 4.85 2.45 -28.52
CA ALA A 86 3.51 2.27 -27.98
C ALA A 86 2.62 1.43 -28.90
N ALA A 87 2.66 1.69 -30.20
CA ALA A 87 1.91 0.91 -31.19
C ALA A 87 2.39 -0.56 -31.28
N ARG A 88 3.69 -0.83 -31.12
CA ARG A 88 4.22 -2.21 -31.09
C ARG A 88 3.80 -2.98 -29.84
N ILE A 89 3.83 -2.31 -28.68
CA ILE A 89 3.34 -2.89 -27.43
C ILE A 89 1.84 -3.22 -27.58
N GLN A 90 1.05 -2.32 -28.16
CA GLN A 90 -0.38 -2.54 -28.43
C GLN A 90 -0.62 -3.74 -29.35
N GLN A 91 0.18 -3.89 -30.40
CA GLN A 91 0.07 -5.02 -31.33
C GLN A 91 0.41 -6.36 -30.68
N GLY A 92 1.38 -6.37 -29.76
CA GLY A 92 1.78 -7.54 -28.98
C GLY A 92 0.85 -7.89 -27.82
N ALA A 93 -0.13 -7.04 -27.50
CA ALA A 93 -1.08 -7.29 -26.43
C ALA A 93 -2.15 -8.30 -26.83
N ASP A 94 -2.57 -9.13 -25.86
CA ASP A 94 -3.74 -9.99 -26.01
C ASP A 94 -5.02 -9.14 -26.19
N PRO A 95 -6.07 -9.63 -26.89
CA PRO A 95 -7.35 -8.93 -26.96
C PRO A 95 -7.88 -8.53 -25.56
N GLY A 96 -8.16 -7.24 -25.33
CA GLY A 96 -8.58 -6.71 -24.02
C GLY A 96 -7.43 -6.40 -23.06
N GLY A 97 -6.20 -6.76 -23.44
CA GLY A 97 -4.98 -6.57 -22.67
C GLY A 97 -4.52 -5.12 -22.66
N ILE A 98 -4.03 -4.69 -21.49
CA ILE A 98 -3.36 -3.40 -21.29
C ILE A 98 -1.91 -3.68 -20.95
N HIS A 99 -1.01 -3.44 -21.89
CA HIS A 99 0.42 -3.70 -21.76
C HIS A 99 1.21 -2.40 -21.62
N LEU A 100 2.20 -2.41 -20.73
CA LEU A 100 3.03 -1.28 -20.36
C LEU A 100 4.50 -1.63 -20.59
N SER A 101 5.28 -0.69 -21.10
CA SER A 101 6.75 -0.79 -21.05
C SER A 101 7.27 -0.68 -19.61
N GLN A 102 8.44 -1.26 -19.34
CA GLN A 102 9.17 -1.09 -18.07
C GLN A 102 9.30 0.38 -17.64
N ALA A 103 9.72 1.28 -18.55
CA ALA A 103 9.90 2.70 -18.23
C ALA A 103 8.62 3.35 -17.67
N LEU A 104 7.46 3.02 -18.24
CA LEU A 104 6.17 3.53 -17.73
C LEU A 104 5.79 2.86 -16.41
N PHE A 105 5.99 1.54 -16.29
CA PHE A 105 5.70 0.79 -15.07
C PHE A 105 6.50 1.31 -13.86
N GLU A 106 7.80 1.58 -14.03
CA GLU A 106 8.68 2.07 -12.97
C GLU A 106 8.21 3.42 -12.39
N GLN A 107 7.67 4.29 -13.23
CA GLN A 107 7.13 5.60 -12.80
C GLN A 107 5.85 5.47 -11.98
N ILE A 108 5.02 4.46 -12.24
CA ILE A 108 3.70 4.35 -11.61
C ILE A 108 3.65 3.34 -10.47
N ARG A 109 4.58 2.38 -10.39
CA ARG A 109 4.47 1.20 -9.52
C ARG A 109 4.09 1.59 -8.09
N ARG A 110 4.76 2.56 -7.47
CA ARG A 110 4.55 2.93 -6.07
C ARG A 110 3.19 3.58 -5.76
N ASN A 111 2.49 4.12 -6.77
CA ASN A 111 1.22 4.86 -6.61
C ASN A 111 0.07 4.29 -7.46
N SER A 112 0.27 3.12 -8.07
CA SER A 112 -0.73 2.50 -8.94
C SER A 112 -1.80 1.78 -8.12
N PRO A 113 -3.10 1.95 -8.42
CA PRO A 113 -4.17 1.15 -7.82
C PRO A 113 -4.38 -0.22 -8.50
N PHE A 114 -3.50 -0.57 -9.45
CA PHE A 114 -3.60 -1.76 -10.28
C PHE A 114 -2.48 -2.76 -9.99
N ALA A 115 -2.80 -4.04 -10.18
CA ALA A 115 -1.86 -5.14 -10.15
C ALA A 115 -1.45 -5.53 -11.58
N PHE A 116 -0.23 -6.03 -11.72
CA PHE A 116 0.40 -6.38 -12.98
C PHE A 116 1.08 -7.74 -12.91
N ASP A 117 1.17 -8.38 -14.07
CA ASP A 117 2.01 -9.53 -14.32
C ASP A 117 3.23 -9.07 -15.13
N ASP A 118 4.41 -9.55 -14.73
CA ASP A 118 5.64 -9.34 -15.49
C ASP A 118 5.70 -10.37 -16.61
N LEU A 119 5.67 -9.91 -17.87
CA LEU A 119 5.73 -10.78 -19.04
C LEU A 119 7.17 -11.01 -19.53
N GLY A 120 8.16 -10.47 -18.82
CA GLY A 120 9.57 -10.56 -19.19
C GLY A 120 9.94 -9.72 -20.40
N GLU A 121 11.15 -9.95 -20.91
CA GLU A 121 11.68 -9.28 -22.09
C GLU A 121 11.02 -9.78 -23.39
N GLN A 122 10.55 -8.85 -24.21
CA GLN A 122 9.94 -9.12 -25.51
C GLN A 122 10.67 -8.37 -26.62
N ARG A 123 10.76 -9.00 -27.80
CA ARG A 123 11.33 -8.39 -29.00
C ARG A 123 10.22 -7.94 -29.93
N PHE A 124 10.32 -6.70 -30.40
CA PHE A 124 9.35 -6.11 -31.32
C PHE A 124 10.00 -5.80 -32.67
N LYS A 125 9.19 -5.85 -33.73
CA LYS A 125 9.65 -5.50 -35.08
C LYS A 125 10.09 -4.03 -35.13
N ASN A 126 11.30 -3.80 -35.64
CA ASN A 126 11.93 -2.48 -35.78
C ASN A 126 12.20 -1.77 -34.44
N ILE A 127 12.35 -2.52 -33.35
CA ILE A 127 12.91 -2.03 -32.07
C ILE A 127 14.20 -2.82 -31.84
N SER A 128 15.32 -2.13 -31.68
CA SER A 128 16.66 -2.74 -31.63
C SER A 128 16.88 -3.58 -30.37
N GLU A 129 16.42 -3.09 -29.23
CA GLU A 129 16.61 -3.72 -27.93
C GLU A 129 15.33 -4.42 -27.45
N PRO A 130 15.44 -5.61 -26.82
CA PRO A 130 14.30 -6.21 -26.15
C PRO A 130 13.83 -5.30 -25.02
N MET A 131 12.52 -5.29 -24.78
CA MET A 131 11.89 -4.46 -23.76
C MET A 131 11.10 -5.34 -22.82
N ARG A 132 11.25 -5.11 -21.51
CA ARG A 132 10.43 -5.78 -20.51
C ARG A 132 9.02 -5.20 -20.48
N ILE A 133 8.02 -6.08 -20.52
CA ILE A 133 6.60 -5.71 -20.65
C ILE A 133 5.82 -6.17 -19.42
N TYR A 134 4.92 -5.30 -18.95
CA TYR A 134 4.01 -5.57 -17.85
C TYR A 134 2.57 -5.59 -18.36
N ARG A 135 1.79 -6.58 -17.96
CA ARG A 135 0.36 -6.67 -18.27
C ARG A 135 -0.45 -6.29 -17.05
N LEU A 136 -1.41 -5.39 -17.19
CA LEU A 136 -2.36 -5.09 -16.12
C LEU A 136 -3.29 -6.31 -15.91
N ARG A 137 -3.19 -6.91 -14.72
CA ARG A 137 -4.02 -8.06 -14.28
C ARG A 137 -5.38 -7.62 -13.77
N GLY A 138 -5.42 -6.49 -13.05
CA GLY A 138 -6.67 -5.93 -12.54
C GLY A 138 -6.45 -4.84 -11.50
N HIS A 139 -7.49 -4.53 -10.73
CA HIS A 139 -7.31 -3.76 -9.49
C HIS A 139 -6.47 -4.59 -8.51
N MET A 140 -5.70 -3.91 -7.65
CA MET A 140 -5.11 -4.63 -6.53
C MET A 140 -6.21 -5.20 -5.64
N GLY A 141 -5.92 -6.34 -5.00
CA GLY A 141 -6.86 -7.01 -4.10
C GLY A 141 -7.24 -6.12 -2.91
N SER A 142 -6.24 -5.48 -2.31
CA SER A 142 -6.39 -4.45 -1.28
C SER A 142 -5.14 -3.56 -1.23
N HIS A 143 -5.25 -2.40 -0.59
CA HIS A 143 -4.10 -1.52 -0.41
C HIS A 143 -3.24 -2.04 0.75
N LEU A 144 -2.00 -2.44 0.45
CA LEU A 144 -1.05 -2.94 1.47
C LEU A 144 -0.45 -1.80 2.30
N PHE A 145 0.16 -0.82 1.61
CA PHE A 145 0.89 0.30 2.20
C PHE A 145 0.79 1.60 1.38
N LEU A 146 -0.17 1.69 0.45
CA LEU A 146 -0.31 2.88 -0.39
C LEU A 146 -0.49 4.13 0.48
N SER A 147 0.51 5.01 0.39
CA SER A 147 0.65 6.22 1.22
C SER A 147 -0.19 7.38 0.68
N ALA A 148 -1.21 7.08 -0.14
CA ALA A 148 -2.18 8.08 -0.55
C ALA A 148 -2.94 8.52 0.71
N PRO A 149 -2.81 9.80 1.12
CA PRO A 149 -3.41 10.24 2.36
C PRO A 149 -4.93 10.23 2.23
N SER A 150 -5.62 9.79 3.28
CA SER A 150 -7.09 9.79 3.36
C SER A 150 -7.69 11.20 3.31
N GLN A 151 -6.91 12.22 3.68
CA GLN A 151 -7.29 13.63 3.63
C GLN A 151 -6.25 14.48 2.89
N PRO A 152 -6.64 15.66 2.37
CA PRO A 152 -5.68 16.61 1.82
C PRO A 152 -4.66 17.03 2.88
N GLN A 153 -3.38 17.05 2.50
CA GLN A 153 -2.27 17.54 3.36
C GLN A 153 -2.38 19.03 3.72
N THR A 154 -3.41 19.74 3.23
CA THR A 154 -3.71 21.14 3.54
C THR A 154 -4.69 21.30 4.69
N ALA A 155 -5.30 20.22 5.20
CA ALA A 155 -6.13 20.26 6.39
C ALA A 155 -5.30 20.64 7.63
N SER A 156 -5.91 21.24 8.64
CA SER A 156 -5.26 21.57 9.91
C SER A 156 -5.93 20.80 11.04
N HIS A 157 -5.14 20.20 11.91
CA HIS A 157 -5.61 19.37 13.01
C HIS A 157 -5.19 19.95 14.37
N PRO A 158 -5.94 19.69 15.45
CA PRO A 158 -5.57 20.11 16.80
C PRO A 158 -4.18 19.57 17.19
N VAL A 159 -3.33 20.44 17.73
CA VAL A 159 -1.95 20.05 18.08
C VAL A 159 -1.91 19.37 19.44
N HIS A 160 -1.35 18.17 19.49
CA HIS A 160 -1.05 17.47 20.73
C HIS A 160 0.25 17.99 21.38
N PRO A 161 0.31 18.34 22.68
CA PRO A 161 1.50 18.98 23.27
C PRO A 161 2.79 18.14 23.26
N ASN A 162 2.67 16.83 23.45
CA ASN A 162 3.77 15.86 23.48
C ASN A 162 3.73 15.00 22.22
N SER A 163 3.93 15.61 21.06
CA SER A 163 3.75 14.93 19.79
C SER A 163 4.85 15.19 18.77
N LEU A 164 5.12 14.19 17.94
CA LEU A 164 6.24 14.18 17.01
C LEU A 164 5.84 13.51 15.68
N ALA A 165 6.23 14.12 14.57
CA ALA A 165 6.33 13.43 13.28
C ALA A 165 7.79 13.17 12.95
N VAL A 166 8.12 11.96 12.51
CA VAL A 166 9.45 11.61 12.00
C VAL A 166 9.34 11.50 10.48
N LEU A 167 9.90 12.48 9.77
CA LEU A 167 9.84 12.50 8.32
C LEU A 167 10.81 11.47 7.71
N PRO A 168 10.51 10.95 6.50
CA PRO A 168 11.41 10.06 5.78
C PRO A 168 12.81 10.66 5.71
N PHE A 169 13.78 9.93 6.24
CA PHE A 169 15.16 10.36 6.11
C PHE A 169 15.54 10.34 4.65
N VAL A 170 16.23 11.41 4.22
CA VAL A 170 16.69 11.53 2.85
C VAL A 170 18.12 11.02 2.73
N SER A 171 18.45 10.38 1.60
CA SER A 171 19.83 10.12 1.24
C SER A 171 20.28 11.04 0.11
N PRO A 172 21.43 11.73 0.20
CA PRO A 172 21.92 12.55 -0.89
C PRO A 172 22.34 11.68 -2.10
N GLY A 173 21.50 11.61 -3.13
CA GLY A 173 21.74 10.90 -4.40
C GLY A 173 20.51 10.08 -4.86
N GLU A 174 20.47 9.70 -6.14
CA GLU A 174 19.38 8.88 -6.73
C GLU A 174 19.63 7.35 -6.60
N ASP A 175 20.48 6.93 -5.66
CA ASP A 175 20.78 5.52 -5.46
C ASP A 175 19.63 4.81 -4.71
N GLU A 176 18.91 3.92 -5.41
CA GLU A 176 17.83 3.11 -4.80
C GLU A 176 18.35 2.29 -3.61
N ASP A 177 19.63 1.87 -3.61
CA ASP A 177 20.23 1.12 -2.51
C ASP A 177 20.41 1.97 -1.24
N GLN A 178 20.40 3.31 -1.34
CA GLN A 178 20.43 4.20 -0.18
C GLN A 178 19.02 4.57 0.30
N ARG A 179 18.04 4.62 -0.62
CA ARG A 179 16.66 5.00 -0.28
C ARG A 179 16.00 3.98 0.64
N TYR A 180 16.08 2.68 0.34
CA TYR A 180 15.45 1.66 1.20
C TYR A 180 16.06 1.69 2.61
N PHE A 181 17.36 1.94 2.71
CA PHE A 181 18.07 2.01 3.99
C PHE A 181 17.61 3.22 4.82
N ALA A 182 17.50 4.40 4.19
CA ALA A 182 17.03 5.60 4.87
C ALA A 182 15.57 5.49 5.33
N GLU A 183 14.68 4.97 4.47
CA GLU A 183 13.28 4.71 4.84
C GLU A 183 13.19 3.66 5.96
N GLY A 184 13.96 2.58 5.88
CA GLY A 184 14.03 1.53 6.89
C GLY A 184 14.47 2.06 8.26
N LEU A 185 15.51 2.89 8.30
CA LEU A 185 15.98 3.51 9.54
C LEU A 185 14.96 4.49 10.14
N THR A 186 14.23 5.19 9.28
CA THR A 186 13.14 6.08 9.72
C THR A 186 12.04 5.27 10.42
N GLU A 187 11.65 4.14 9.84
CA GLU A 187 10.63 3.25 10.39
C GLU A 187 11.05 2.64 11.72
N GLU A 188 12.29 2.15 11.80
CA GLU A 188 12.84 1.61 13.04
C GLU A 188 12.77 2.65 14.17
N LEU A 189 13.12 3.90 13.90
CA LEU A 189 13.02 4.98 14.87
C LEU A 189 11.58 5.28 15.29
N ILE A 190 10.63 5.28 14.35
CA ILE A 190 9.20 5.47 14.67
C ILE A 190 8.70 4.36 15.59
N LEU A 191 9.04 3.09 15.29
CA LEU A 191 8.66 1.93 16.10
C LEU A 191 9.25 2.02 17.52
N GLU A 192 10.53 2.36 17.63
CA GLU A 192 11.23 2.51 18.91
C GLU A 192 10.70 3.69 19.74
N LEU A 193 10.18 4.73 19.10
CA LEU A 193 9.50 5.83 19.79
C LEU A 193 8.04 5.50 20.16
N ALA A 194 7.36 4.62 19.42
CA ALA A 194 5.94 4.31 19.62
C ALA A 194 5.63 3.60 20.95
N ARG A 195 6.65 2.98 21.57
CA ARG A 195 6.54 2.38 22.91
C ARG A 195 6.30 3.39 24.03
N PHE A 196 6.68 4.66 23.83
CA PHE A 196 6.51 5.69 24.86
C PHE A 196 5.05 6.15 24.90
N ARG A 197 4.26 5.59 25.82
CA ARG A 197 2.81 5.85 25.97
C ARG A 197 2.43 7.33 26.13
N LYS A 198 3.36 8.17 26.58
CA LYS A 198 3.16 9.62 26.78
C LYS A 198 3.53 10.45 25.55
N LEU A 199 4.06 9.82 24.50
CA LEU A 199 4.40 10.42 23.22
C LEU A 199 3.33 10.07 22.19
N HIS A 200 2.80 11.10 21.54
CA HIS A 200 1.90 10.96 20.40
C HIS A 200 2.72 11.04 19.11
N LEU A 201 2.81 9.95 18.36
CA LEU A 201 3.53 9.94 17.10
C LEU A 201 2.57 10.04 15.93
N ALA A 202 2.84 10.95 15.00
CA ALA A 202 2.23 10.84 13.67
C ALA A 202 2.69 9.51 13.06
N SER A 203 1.80 8.81 12.38
CA SER A 203 2.18 7.53 11.81
C SER A 203 3.26 7.69 10.74
N ARG A 204 3.88 6.54 10.44
CA ARG A 204 4.75 6.37 9.29
C ARG A 204 4.09 6.85 8.00
N SER A 205 2.89 6.38 7.66
CA SER A 205 2.24 6.76 6.38
C SER A 205 1.95 8.25 6.28
N ALA A 206 1.53 8.87 7.37
CA ALA A 206 1.31 10.31 7.46
C ALA A 206 2.58 11.08 7.14
N SER A 207 3.66 10.73 7.84
CA SER A 207 4.95 11.37 7.71
C SER A 207 5.54 11.15 6.32
N PHE A 208 5.39 9.95 5.76
CA PHE A 208 5.89 9.59 4.43
C PHE A 208 5.14 10.28 3.30
N SER A 209 3.90 10.73 3.53
CA SER A 209 3.17 11.52 2.56
C SER A 209 3.84 12.88 2.26
N PHE A 210 4.72 13.36 3.14
CA PHE A 210 5.52 14.57 2.96
C PHE A 210 6.91 14.31 2.33
N SER A 211 7.23 13.08 1.94
CA SER A 211 8.51 12.73 1.30
C SER A 211 8.80 13.58 0.07
N GLY A 212 10.06 14.03 -0.08
CA GLY A 212 10.52 14.77 -1.26
C GLY A 212 9.95 16.19 -1.41
N LYS A 213 9.17 16.68 -0.43
CA LYS A 213 8.67 18.04 -0.40
C LYS A 213 9.54 18.84 0.56
N ASN A 214 10.13 19.95 0.11
CA ASN A 214 10.66 21.00 1.01
C ASN A 214 9.48 21.71 1.68
N ALA A 215 8.67 20.96 2.43
CA ALA A 215 7.49 21.45 3.09
C ALA A 215 7.92 22.14 4.38
N ASP A 216 7.41 23.36 4.57
CA ASP A 216 7.61 24.15 5.77
C ASP A 216 7.18 23.34 7.01
N PRO A 217 8.05 23.15 8.02
CA PRO A 217 7.72 22.38 9.23
C PRO A 217 6.43 22.83 9.90
N SER A 218 6.07 24.12 9.84
CA SER A 218 4.82 24.64 10.41
C SER A 218 3.58 24.06 9.73
N LYS A 219 3.63 23.89 8.40
CA LYS A 219 2.54 23.28 7.62
C LYS A 219 2.42 21.80 7.90
N ILE A 220 3.56 21.11 8.04
CA ILE A 220 3.59 19.68 8.39
C ILE A 220 2.99 19.48 9.78
N THR A 221 3.41 20.25 10.78
CA THR A 221 2.87 20.17 12.15
C THR A 221 1.37 20.44 12.19
N ALA A 222 0.89 21.44 11.46
CA ALA A 222 -0.54 21.74 11.37
C ALA A 222 -1.33 20.61 10.70
N ALA A 223 -0.80 20.04 9.61
CA ALA A 223 -1.44 18.96 8.87
C ALA A 223 -1.45 17.62 9.61
N LEU A 224 -0.47 17.37 10.49
CA LEU A 224 -0.39 16.14 11.26
C LEU A 224 -0.93 16.28 12.69
N GLY A 225 -1.29 17.48 13.14
CA GLY A 225 -1.70 17.70 14.52
C GLY A 225 -0.58 17.47 15.54
N VAL A 226 0.68 17.61 15.09
CA VAL A 226 1.86 17.40 15.94
C VAL A 226 2.58 18.70 16.26
N ARG A 227 3.36 18.74 17.34
CA ARG A 227 4.10 19.92 17.78
C ARG A 227 5.51 19.97 17.24
N TYR A 228 6.14 18.80 17.13
CA TYR A 228 7.51 18.67 16.69
C TYR A 228 7.62 17.86 15.41
N VAL A 229 8.62 18.19 14.59
CA VAL A 229 9.00 17.45 13.40
C VAL A 229 10.47 17.07 13.53
N LEU A 230 10.79 15.80 13.31
CA LEU A 230 12.15 15.29 13.19
C LEU A 230 12.46 15.04 11.73
N GLU A 231 13.41 15.79 11.21
CA GLU A 231 14.01 15.60 9.89
C GLU A 231 15.35 14.88 10.02
N GLY A 232 15.75 14.16 8.98
CA GLY A 232 17.00 13.45 9.01
C GLY A 232 17.61 13.17 7.64
N GLN A 233 18.93 13.03 7.63
CA GLN A 233 19.70 12.59 6.49
C GLN A 233 20.52 11.37 6.85
N VAL A 234 20.44 10.34 6.02
CA VAL A 234 21.18 9.09 6.19
C VAL A 234 22.04 8.83 4.98
N ARG A 235 23.28 8.46 5.23
CA ARG A 235 24.18 7.99 4.19
C ARG A 235 25.00 6.82 4.70
N ARG A 236 24.94 5.70 3.97
CA ARG A 236 25.78 4.53 4.21
C ARG A 236 26.89 4.47 3.17
N ILE A 237 28.14 4.47 3.60
CA ILE A 237 29.32 4.35 2.73
C ILE A 237 30.14 3.17 3.23
N GLY A 238 30.11 2.07 2.48
CA GLY A 238 30.69 0.80 2.96
C GLY A 238 30.06 0.40 4.29
N ASP A 239 30.89 0.25 5.31
CA ASP A 239 30.45 -0.15 6.65
C ASP A 239 30.13 1.02 7.58
N ARG A 240 30.18 2.28 7.09
CA ARG A 240 29.90 3.46 7.92
C ARG A 240 28.54 4.07 7.63
N VAL A 241 27.79 4.34 8.69
CA VAL A 241 26.53 5.08 8.65
C VAL A 241 26.74 6.47 9.21
N ARG A 242 26.41 7.49 8.41
CA ARG A 242 26.31 8.87 8.84
C ARG A 242 24.84 9.27 8.94
N LEU A 243 24.44 9.66 10.13
CA LEU A 243 23.10 10.15 10.44
C LEU A 243 23.20 11.61 10.89
N SER A 244 22.38 12.47 10.30
CA SER A 244 22.19 13.86 10.73
C SER A 244 20.71 14.04 11.04
N LEU A 245 20.38 14.56 12.21
CA LEU A 245 19.00 14.73 12.67
C LEU A 245 18.74 16.17 13.06
N GLU A 246 17.52 16.62 12.83
CA GLU A 246 17.06 17.95 13.18
C GLU A 246 15.65 17.89 13.77
N LEU A 247 15.48 18.35 15.01
CA LEU A 247 14.21 18.42 15.71
C LEU A 247 13.72 19.86 15.77
N THR A 248 12.61 20.14 15.11
CA THR A 248 12.04 21.49 14.97
C THR A 248 10.70 21.57 15.67
N ASN A 249 10.46 22.67 16.39
CA ASN A 249 9.14 23.02 16.92
C ASN A 249 8.36 23.79 15.84
N GLY A 250 7.32 23.20 15.27
CA GLY A 250 6.60 23.80 14.14
C GLY A 250 5.72 25.01 14.50
N GLU A 251 5.38 25.21 15.78
CA GLU A 251 4.66 26.40 16.25
C GLU A 251 5.55 27.65 16.21
N THR A 252 6.82 27.48 16.59
CA THR A 252 7.79 28.60 16.69
C THR A 252 8.73 28.69 15.50
N GLY A 253 8.84 27.62 14.71
CA GLY A 253 9.88 27.45 13.69
C GLY A 253 11.30 27.29 14.26
N HIS A 254 11.44 27.18 15.58
CA HIS A 254 12.75 27.08 16.22
C HIS A 254 13.27 25.64 16.19
N ASN A 255 14.56 25.51 15.84
CA ASN A 255 15.32 24.30 16.05
C ASN A 255 15.48 24.05 17.56
N VAL A 256 14.93 22.93 18.03
CA VAL A 256 15.06 22.50 19.43
C VAL A 256 16.41 21.85 19.65
N TRP A 257 16.83 21.01 18.70
CA TRP A 257 18.08 20.28 18.73
C TRP A 257 18.45 19.81 17.32
N ALA A 258 19.75 19.76 17.04
CA ALA A 258 20.31 19.12 15.87
C ALA A 258 21.55 18.33 16.26
N ASP A 259 21.81 17.23 15.57
CA ASP A 259 23.00 16.43 15.81
C ASP A 259 23.48 15.71 14.55
N ARG A 260 24.76 15.36 14.56
CA ARG A 260 25.42 14.64 13.51
C ARG A 260 26.35 13.60 14.09
N MET A 261 26.16 12.37 13.64
CA MET A 261 26.88 11.22 14.12
C MET A 261 27.35 10.35 12.97
N THR A 262 28.45 9.66 13.21
CA THR A 262 28.98 8.64 12.33
C THR A 262 29.37 7.44 13.18
N ARG A 263 28.91 6.26 12.77
CA ARG A 263 29.17 4.98 13.42
C ARG A 263 29.47 3.92 12.35
N GLU A 264 30.06 2.82 12.79
CA GLU A 264 30.08 1.60 11.97
C GLU A 264 28.64 1.02 11.93
N PHE A 265 28.30 0.30 10.86
CA PHE A 265 26.97 -0.28 10.64
C PHE A 265 26.65 -1.33 11.70
N SER A 266 27.67 -2.02 12.23
CA SER A 266 27.58 -2.90 13.39
C SER A 266 26.97 -2.23 14.62
N ASP A 267 27.15 -0.92 14.77
CA ASP A 267 26.74 -0.15 15.95
C ASP A 267 25.42 0.63 15.70
N LEU A 268 24.71 0.32 14.61
CA LEU A 268 23.51 1.06 14.20
C LEU A 268 22.40 1.03 15.26
N PHE A 269 22.21 -0.10 15.93
CA PHE A 269 21.19 -0.20 16.98
C PHE A 269 21.57 0.57 18.25
N ASP A 270 22.86 0.67 18.59
CA ASP A 270 23.30 1.56 19.66
C ASP A 270 23.05 3.02 19.30
N LEU A 271 23.24 3.38 18.03
CA LEU A 271 22.90 4.69 17.51
C LEU A 271 21.40 4.99 17.64
N LEU A 272 20.55 4.04 17.25
CA LEU A 272 19.10 4.16 17.36
C LEU A 272 18.63 4.29 18.81
N ASP A 273 19.20 3.51 19.72
CA ASP A 273 18.88 3.60 21.15
C ASP A 273 19.29 4.96 21.73
N GLU A 274 20.50 5.43 21.39
CA GLU A 274 20.99 6.76 21.77
C GLU A 274 20.01 7.85 21.29
N MET A 275 19.57 7.77 20.02
CA MET A 275 18.66 8.74 19.42
C MET A 275 17.27 8.69 20.01
N THR A 276 16.72 7.50 20.15
CA THR A 276 15.40 7.27 20.72
C THR A 276 15.33 7.85 22.14
N MET A 277 16.33 7.55 22.97
CA MET A 277 16.39 8.06 24.34
C MET A 277 16.56 9.57 24.39
N ARG A 278 17.37 10.14 23.50
CA ARG A 278 17.60 11.58 23.45
C ARG A 278 16.36 12.35 22.99
N ILE A 279 15.65 11.84 21.99
CA ILE A 279 14.37 12.38 21.53
C ILE A 279 13.34 12.30 22.66
N ALA A 280 13.17 11.11 23.26
CA ALA A 280 12.22 10.91 24.36
C ALA A 280 12.54 11.81 25.56
N ALA A 281 13.82 11.96 25.93
CA ALA A 281 14.23 12.85 27.02
C ALA A 281 13.98 14.33 26.70
N THR A 282 14.18 14.74 25.45
CA THR A 282 13.93 16.12 25.00
C THR A 282 12.43 16.45 25.02
N LEU A 283 11.59 15.50 24.62
CA LEU A 283 10.14 15.73 24.48
C LEU A 283 9.33 15.45 25.76
N LEU A 284 9.71 14.43 26.53
CA LEU A 284 8.97 13.96 27.72
C LEU A 284 9.68 14.31 29.04
N GLY A 285 10.95 14.71 29.00
CA GLY A 285 11.77 14.91 30.19
C GLY A 285 12.27 13.58 30.77
N ARG A 286 11.62 13.07 31.83
CA ARG A 286 12.04 11.81 32.48
C ARG A 286 11.46 10.61 31.74
N VAL A 287 12.34 9.72 31.28
CA VAL A 287 11.99 8.46 30.63
C VAL A 287 12.01 7.33 31.66
N GLU A 288 10.99 6.46 31.64
CA GLU A 288 10.88 5.31 32.56
C GLU A 288 11.89 4.22 32.19
N ALA A 289 12.55 3.61 33.19
CA ALA A 289 13.65 2.66 33.00
C ALA A 289 13.22 1.35 32.31
N ASP A 290 11.97 0.92 32.49
CA ASP A 290 11.43 -0.32 31.94
C ASP A 290 11.40 -0.31 30.40
N ALA A 291 11.25 0.87 29.77
CA ALA A 291 11.32 1.02 28.32
C ALA A 291 12.73 0.78 27.75
N ILE A 292 13.77 0.95 28.57
CA ILE A 292 15.19 0.83 28.19
C ILE A 292 15.63 -0.65 28.19
N GLU A 293 15.11 -1.45 29.12
CA GLU A 293 15.51 -2.86 29.26
C GLU A 293 14.85 -3.78 28.21
N GLU A 294 13.65 -3.44 27.73
CA GLU A 294 13.02 -4.15 26.61
C GLU A 294 13.68 -3.87 25.25
N ALA A 295 14.21 -2.66 25.02
CA ALA A 295 14.89 -2.28 23.77
C ALA A 295 16.08 -3.21 23.45
N ARG A 296 16.85 -3.54 24.50
CA ARG A 296 18.10 -4.30 24.40
C ARG A 296 17.92 -5.78 23.98
N LYS A 297 16.72 -6.34 24.09
CA LYS A 297 16.45 -7.76 23.79
C LYS A 297 16.08 -8.03 22.31
N LYS A 298 16.06 -7.00 21.46
CA LYS A 298 15.39 -7.01 20.14
C LYS A 298 16.34 -6.83 18.95
N ARG A 299 17.66 -6.92 19.17
CA ARG A 299 18.66 -6.59 18.17
C ARG A 299 19.02 -7.81 17.32
N PRO A 300 19.29 -7.64 16.01
CA PRO A 300 19.94 -8.66 15.22
C PRO A 300 21.33 -8.95 15.82
N GLU A 301 21.72 -10.22 15.87
CA GLU A 301 23.09 -10.63 16.15
C GLU A 301 23.99 -10.35 14.94
N ASN A 302 23.41 -10.35 13.73
CA ASN A 302 24.11 -10.08 12.48
C ASN A 302 23.40 -9.00 11.64
N MET A 303 24.10 -7.88 11.43
CA MET A 303 23.57 -6.73 10.70
C MET A 303 23.32 -6.97 9.21
N ASN A 304 23.91 -8.00 8.61
CA ASN A 304 23.53 -8.42 7.25
C ASN A 304 22.09 -8.94 7.21
N GLY A 305 21.65 -9.64 8.27
CA GLY A 305 20.26 -10.08 8.42
C GLY A 305 19.29 -8.89 8.47
N TYR A 306 19.68 -7.81 9.15
CA TYR A 306 18.93 -6.56 9.16
C TYR A 306 18.86 -5.89 7.78
N ASP A 307 19.98 -5.81 7.04
CA ASP A 307 20.02 -5.26 5.68
C ASP A 307 19.05 -5.99 4.75
N PHE A 308 19.10 -7.32 4.76
CA PHE A 308 18.21 -8.15 3.96
C PHE A 308 16.74 -7.98 4.36
N MET A 309 16.45 -7.84 5.66
CA MET A 309 15.10 -7.55 6.14
C MET A 309 14.58 -6.22 5.58
N LEU A 310 15.38 -5.14 5.60
CA LEU A 310 14.97 -3.84 5.05
C LEU A 310 14.68 -3.90 3.54
N ARG A 311 15.50 -4.64 2.77
CA ARG A 311 15.25 -4.88 1.34
C ARG A 311 13.93 -5.65 1.13
N GLY A 312 13.66 -6.63 1.98
CA GLY A 312 12.39 -7.36 2.00
C GLY A 312 11.19 -6.45 2.27
N LEU A 313 11.31 -5.53 3.24
CA LEU A 313 10.25 -4.57 3.56
C LEU A 313 9.95 -3.60 2.41
N ASP A 314 10.97 -3.03 1.74
CA ASP A 314 10.73 -2.14 0.59
C ASP A 314 9.93 -2.86 -0.51
N LEU A 315 10.28 -4.12 -0.80
CA LEU A 315 9.55 -4.94 -1.77
C LEU A 315 8.17 -5.36 -1.29
N HIS A 316 7.99 -5.65 0.01
CA HIS A 316 6.69 -5.99 0.58
C HIS A 316 5.69 -4.83 0.41
N ARG A 317 6.13 -3.58 0.56
CA ARG A 317 5.28 -2.37 0.34
C ARG A 317 4.70 -2.32 -1.07
N VAL A 318 5.46 -2.81 -2.05
CA VAL A 318 5.08 -2.89 -3.47
C VAL A 318 4.63 -4.28 -3.89
N GLY A 319 4.40 -5.20 -2.94
CA GLY A 319 4.06 -6.60 -3.21
C GLY A 319 2.68 -6.77 -3.87
N GLY A 320 1.73 -5.90 -3.56
CA GLY A 320 0.38 -5.93 -4.15
C GLY A 320 0.35 -5.60 -5.66
N ILE A 321 1.45 -5.04 -6.18
CA ILE A 321 1.58 -4.63 -7.58
C ILE A 321 1.96 -5.83 -8.44
N THR A 322 2.89 -6.68 -8.02
CA THR A 322 3.26 -7.91 -8.75
C THR A 322 3.54 -9.06 -7.79
N TYR A 323 3.22 -10.30 -8.20
CA TYR A 323 3.60 -11.47 -7.41
C TYR A 323 5.12 -11.65 -7.34
N ASP A 324 5.87 -11.13 -8.31
CA ASP A 324 7.33 -11.20 -8.29
C ASP A 324 7.94 -10.26 -7.24
N ASN A 325 7.36 -9.08 -7.00
CA ASN A 325 7.75 -8.24 -5.85
C ASN A 325 7.50 -8.99 -4.54
N THR A 326 6.34 -9.65 -4.42
CA THR A 326 6.00 -10.45 -3.23
C THR A 326 6.98 -11.61 -3.04
N ARG A 327 7.30 -12.37 -4.10
CA ARG A 327 8.30 -13.46 -4.04
C ARG A 327 9.70 -12.94 -3.75
N ALA A 328 10.10 -11.81 -4.32
CA ALA A 328 11.37 -11.18 -4.04
C ALA A 328 11.47 -10.73 -2.57
N ALA A 329 10.40 -10.16 -2.01
CA ALA A 329 10.32 -9.81 -0.59
C ALA A 329 10.51 -11.07 0.29
N VAL A 330 9.77 -12.15 0.02
CA VAL A 330 9.95 -13.44 0.72
C VAL A 330 11.39 -13.92 0.63
N GLY A 331 12.00 -13.90 -0.56
CA GLY A 331 13.39 -14.33 -0.75
C GLY A 331 14.42 -13.47 -0.01
N TRP A 332 14.16 -12.17 0.20
CA TRP A 332 15.00 -11.33 1.05
C TRP A 332 14.83 -11.65 2.53
N PHE A 333 13.61 -11.92 2.99
CA PHE A 333 13.39 -12.37 4.37
C PHE A 333 14.00 -13.76 4.63
N ASP A 334 13.98 -14.66 3.64
CA ASP A 334 14.68 -15.95 3.72
C ASP A 334 16.19 -15.74 3.91
N LYS A 335 16.82 -14.87 3.12
CA LYS A 335 18.24 -14.51 3.30
C LYS A 335 18.50 -13.90 4.67
N ALA A 336 17.60 -13.05 5.17
CA ALA A 336 17.73 -12.47 6.51
C ALA A 336 17.73 -13.55 7.60
N ILE A 337 16.87 -14.56 7.46
CA ILE A 337 16.78 -15.71 8.37
C ILE A 337 18.02 -16.59 8.29
N ASP A 338 18.53 -16.86 7.08
CA ASP A 338 19.72 -17.69 6.89
C ASP A 338 20.97 -17.03 7.51
N GLU A 339 21.06 -15.71 7.42
CA GLU A 339 22.18 -14.91 7.92
C GLU A 339 22.08 -14.65 9.45
N ASP A 340 20.87 -14.48 9.97
CA ASP A 340 20.58 -14.36 11.40
C ASP A 340 19.33 -15.17 11.81
N PRO A 341 19.50 -16.45 12.17
CA PRO A 341 18.40 -17.32 12.60
C PRO A 341 17.74 -16.91 13.93
N THR A 342 18.29 -15.91 14.63
CA THR A 342 17.75 -15.37 15.88
C THR A 342 16.93 -14.11 15.66
N TYR A 343 16.93 -13.55 14.45
CA TYR A 343 16.22 -12.31 14.13
C TYR A 343 14.73 -12.56 13.85
N GLY A 344 13.94 -12.64 14.92
CA GLY A 344 12.50 -12.89 14.90
C GLY A 344 11.67 -12.05 13.91
N PRO A 345 11.92 -10.74 13.75
CA PRO A 345 11.17 -9.91 12.80
C PRO A 345 11.22 -10.41 11.36
N ALA A 346 12.34 -10.98 10.90
CA ALA A 346 12.45 -11.52 9.55
C ALA A 346 11.45 -12.67 9.32
N TYR A 347 11.30 -13.57 10.30
CA TYR A 347 10.31 -14.65 10.26
C TYR A 347 8.86 -14.11 10.18
N ALA A 348 8.53 -13.10 10.98
CA ALA A 348 7.19 -12.51 10.99
C ALA A 348 6.84 -11.84 9.65
N TRP A 349 7.76 -11.03 9.11
CA TRP A 349 7.53 -10.35 7.84
C TRP A 349 7.53 -11.30 6.65
N ARG A 350 8.32 -12.39 6.69
CA ARG A 350 8.31 -13.43 5.66
C ARG A 350 6.93 -14.01 5.42
N ILE A 351 6.26 -14.49 6.46
CA ILE A 351 4.90 -15.05 6.34
C ILE A 351 3.87 -13.98 5.99
N CYS A 352 4.00 -12.76 6.52
CA CYS A 352 3.15 -11.64 6.15
C CYS A 352 3.26 -11.28 4.66
N ALA A 353 4.45 -11.40 4.06
CA ALA A 353 4.63 -11.23 2.62
C ALA A 353 4.08 -12.45 1.84
N ALA A 354 4.40 -13.66 2.28
CA ALA A 354 3.96 -14.90 1.63
C ALA A 354 2.43 -15.02 1.56
N SER A 355 1.68 -14.45 2.53
CA SER A 355 0.21 -14.51 2.56
C SER A 355 -0.49 -13.86 1.35
N TRP A 356 0.26 -13.12 0.52
CA TRP A 356 -0.24 -12.47 -0.69
C TRP A 356 -0.02 -13.29 -1.97
N LEU A 357 0.66 -14.42 -1.87
CA LEU A 357 0.89 -15.32 -2.99
C LEU A 357 -0.30 -16.28 -3.19
N PRO A 358 -0.69 -16.58 -4.44
CA PRO A 358 -1.73 -17.58 -4.74
C PRO A 358 -1.45 -18.96 -4.14
N GLU A 359 -0.16 -19.33 -4.07
CA GLU A 359 0.34 -20.59 -3.52
C GLU A 359 0.42 -20.64 -1.99
N PHE A 360 0.02 -19.57 -1.28
CA PHE A 360 0.09 -19.52 0.18
C PHE A 360 -0.76 -20.58 0.87
N ASP A 361 -0.14 -21.27 1.83
CA ASP A 361 -0.77 -22.31 2.64
C ASP A 361 -0.45 -22.06 4.11
N VAL A 362 -1.42 -21.50 4.84
CA VAL A 362 -1.27 -21.12 6.25
C VAL A 362 -0.81 -22.29 7.11
N SER A 363 -1.24 -23.51 6.81
CA SER A 363 -0.89 -24.71 7.58
C SER A 363 0.60 -25.06 7.52
N LYS A 364 1.28 -24.69 6.42
CA LYS A 364 2.72 -24.92 6.22
C LYS A 364 3.56 -23.72 6.66
N GLU A 365 2.99 -22.52 6.51
CA GLU A 365 3.70 -21.27 6.71
C GLU A 365 3.64 -20.78 8.17
N ARG A 366 2.65 -21.22 8.99
CA ARG A 366 2.50 -20.78 10.40
C ARG A 366 3.77 -20.93 11.24
N ARG A 367 4.60 -21.93 10.96
CA ARG A 367 5.90 -22.16 11.63
C ARG A 367 6.79 -20.92 11.69
N TYR A 368 6.72 -20.04 10.70
CA TYR A 368 7.52 -18.81 10.68
C TYR A 368 7.04 -17.82 11.72
N ILE A 369 5.72 -17.59 11.85
CA ILE A 369 5.22 -16.68 12.88
C ILE A 369 5.34 -17.27 14.28
N GLU A 370 5.24 -18.59 14.43
CA GLU A 370 5.55 -19.29 15.69
C GLU A 370 7.00 -19.04 16.10
N ARG A 371 7.95 -19.24 15.17
CA ARG A 371 9.36 -19.00 15.43
C ARG A 371 9.66 -17.54 15.79
N ALA A 372 9.01 -16.59 15.13
CA ALA A 372 9.14 -15.17 15.47
C ALA A 372 8.73 -14.88 16.92
N LEU A 373 7.63 -15.47 17.39
CA LEU A 373 7.13 -15.29 18.76
C LEU A 373 7.88 -16.12 19.81
N GLU A 374 8.52 -17.22 19.42
CA GLU A 374 9.48 -17.93 20.28
C GLU A 374 10.71 -17.07 20.58
N LEU A 375 11.18 -16.33 19.56
CA LEU A 375 12.34 -15.43 19.66
C LEU A 375 11.98 -14.15 20.43
N ASP A 376 10.83 -13.54 20.12
CA ASP A 376 10.32 -12.37 20.84
C ASP A 376 8.78 -12.42 21.00
N PRO A 377 8.27 -12.88 22.16
CA PRO A 377 6.83 -12.92 22.43
C PRO A 377 6.22 -11.53 22.67
N ASN A 378 7.02 -10.47 22.75
CA ASN A 378 6.57 -9.09 22.95
C ASN A 378 6.73 -8.23 21.69
N ASN A 379 7.01 -8.82 20.53
CA ASN A 379 7.02 -8.08 19.27
C ASN A 379 5.58 -7.73 18.83
N PRO A 380 5.19 -6.44 18.77
CA PRO A 380 3.80 -6.06 18.51
C PRO A 380 3.34 -6.42 17.09
N GLU A 381 4.24 -6.36 16.10
CA GLU A 381 3.94 -6.70 14.72
C GLU A 381 3.80 -8.22 14.53
N ALA A 382 4.65 -9.02 15.17
CA ALA A 382 4.51 -10.48 15.20
C ALA A 382 3.20 -10.90 15.89
N GLN A 383 2.81 -10.23 16.98
CA GLN A 383 1.51 -10.44 17.63
C GLN A 383 0.36 -10.11 16.68
N ARG A 384 0.42 -8.97 15.97
CA ARG A 384 -0.59 -8.58 14.97
C ARG A 384 -0.70 -9.59 13.83
N ILE A 385 0.43 -10.08 13.31
CA ILE A 385 0.49 -11.07 12.23
C ILE A 385 -0.04 -12.42 12.70
N MET A 386 0.32 -12.86 13.90
CA MET A 386 -0.21 -14.09 14.48
C MET A 386 -1.73 -14.02 14.64
N GLY A 387 -2.26 -12.87 15.07
CA GLY A 387 -3.71 -12.64 15.12
C GLY A 387 -4.38 -12.88 13.75
N ALA A 388 -3.82 -12.32 12.68
CA ALA A 388 -4.32 -12.53 11.33
C ALA A 388 -4.19 -14.00 10.84
N VAL A 389 -3.11 -14.69 11.20
CA VAL A 389 -2.93 -16.13 10.92
C VAL A 389 -4.00 -16.96 11.62
N MET A 390 -4.29 -16.67 12.88
CA MET A 390 -5.34 -17.35 13.64
C MET A 390 -6.74 -17.10 13.04
N MET A 391 -6.99 -15.91 12.46
CA MET A 391 -8.23 -15.65 11.71
C MET A 391 -8.33 -16.52 10.44
N LEU A 392 -7.24 -16.69 9.70
CA LEU A 392 -7.20 -17.56 8.52
C LEU A 392 -7.45 -19.04 8.87
N GLU A 393 -7.00 -19.48 10.04
CA GLU A 393 -7.28 -20.82 10.58
C GLU A 393 -8.67 -20.95 11.23
N GLY A 394 -9.44 -19.85 11.34
CA GLY A 394 -10.74 -19.83 11.99
C GLY A 394 -10.70 -19.86 13.52
N ASN A 395 -9.53 -19.71 14.14
CA ASN A 395 -9.35 -19.66 15.59
C ASN A 395 -9.50 -18.22 16.13
N PHE A 396 -10.73 -17.72 16.16
CA PHE A 396 -11.02 -16.33 16.52
C PHE A 396 -10.71 -15.98 17.98
N GLU A 397 -10.69 -16.96 18.89
CA GLU A 397 -10.35 -16.72 20.30
C GLU A 397 -8.83 -16.49 20.46
N ALA A 398 -8.01 -17.31 19.80
CA ALA A 398 -6.56 -17.06 19.76
C ALA A 398 -6.24 -15.75 19.02
N ALA A 399 -6.94 -15.47 17.92
CA ALA A 399 -6.79 -14.20 17.20
C ALA A 399 -7.04 -12.98 18.11
N LYS A 400 -8.07 -13.04 18.96
CA LYS A 400 -8.37 -11.98 19.93
C LYS A 400 -7.19 -11.69 20.83
N TYR A 401 -6.66 -12.73 21.46
CA TYR A 401 -5.55 -12.62 22.40
C TYR A 401 -4.35 -11.91 21.75
N HIS A 402 -3.98 -12.34 20.53
CA HIS A 402 -2.84 -11.80 19.81
C HIS A 402 -3.05 -10.34 19.37
N HIS A 403 -4.24 -9.99 18.87
CA HIS A 403 -4.56 -8.60 18.53
C HIS A 403 -4.62 -7.67 19.75
N GLU A 404 -5.22 -8.10 20.86
CA GLU A 404 -5.24 -7.32 22.10
C GLU A 404 -3.82 -7.13 22.66
N ARG A 405 -2.97 -8.15 22.58
CA ARG A 405 -1.57 -8.06 22.97
C ARG A 405 -0.77 -7.09 22.08
N ALA A 406 -0.97 -7.12 20.76
CA ALA A 406 -0.34 -6.18 19.84
C ALA A 406 -0.69 -4.71 20.18
N MET A 407 -1.98 -4.42 20.39
CA MET A 407 -2.45 -3.07 20.77
C MET A 407 -1.96 -2.64 22.16
N PHE A 408 -1.79 -3.59 23.09
CA PHE A 408 -1.23 -3.29 24.42
C PHE A 408 0.26 -2.93 24.37
N LEU A 409 1.02 -3.63 23.52
CA LEU A 409 2.45 -3.44 23.34
C LEU A 409 2.77 -2.14 22.57
N SER A 410 1.92 -1.74 21.61
CA SER A 410 2.11 -0.52 20.82
C SER A 410 0.83 0.34 20.75
N PRO A 411 0.44 1.01 21.85
CA PRO A 411 -0.86 1.70 21.96
C PRO A 411 -0.96 3.02 21.18
N SER A 412 0.17 3.56 20.73
CA SER A 412 0.26 4.80 19.93
C SER A 412 0.48 4.53 18.44
N ASP A 413 0.56 3.25 18.02
CA ASP A 413 0.74 2.89 16.62
C ASP A 413 -0.62 2.78 15.91
N ALA A 414 -0.94 3.82 15.14
CA ALA A 414 -2.18 3.91 14.37
C ALA A 414 -2.33 2.76 13.35
N TYR A 415 -1.23 2.27 12.77
CA TYR A 415 -1.26 1.16 11.82
C TYR A 415 -1.67 -0.14 12.51
N ILE A 416 -1.04 -0.47 13.65
CA ILE A 416 -1.37 -1.67 14.43
C ILE A 416 -2.84 -1.62 14.90
N LEU A 417 -3.29 -0.48 15.43
CA LEU A 417 -4.68 -0.29 15.87
C LEU A 417 -5.67 -0.51 14.72
N ALA A 418 -5.44 0.13 13.57
CA ALA A 418 -6.34 0.01 12.42
C ALA A 418 -6.35 -1.41 11.84
N ARG A 419 -5.20 -2.11 11.80
CA ARG A 419 -5.15 -3.51 11.36
C ARG A 419 -5.83 -4.46 12.35
N CYS A 420 -5.74 -4.20 13.66
CA CYS A 420 -6.46 -4.98 14.67
C CYS A 420 -7.97 -4.67 14.66
N ALA A 421 -8.40 -3.50 14.19
CA ALA A 421 -9.82 -3.18 14.06
C ALA A 421 -10.57 -4.14 13.11
N ALA A 422 -9.90 -4.59 12.05
CA ALA A 422 -10.47 -5.54 11.08
C ALA A 422 -10.98 -6.82 11.77
N TYR A 423 -10.26 -7.33 12.77
CA TYR A 423 -10.68 -8.50 13.56
C TYR A 423 -12.12 -8.34 14.10
N TYR A 424 -12.41 -7.20 14.73
CA TYR A 424 -13.71 -6.92 15.31
C TYR A 424 -14.83 -6.82 14.27
N SER A 425 -14.54 -6.34 13.05
CA SER A 425 -15.49 -6.38 11.94
C SER A 425 -15.90 -7.81 11.62
N PHE A 426 -14.92 -8.71 11.49
CA PHE A 426 -15.12 -10.10 11.05
C PHE A 426 -15.74 -11.02 12.11
N ILE A 427 -15.60 -10.69 13.39
CA ILE A 427 -16.27 -11.42 14.48
C ILE A 427 -17.67 -10.88 14.80
N GLY A 428 -18.14 -9.85 14.09
CA GLY A 428 -19.47 -9.27 14.30
C GLY A 428 -19.55 -8.26 15.44
N GLU A 429 -18.42 -7.62 15.80
CA GLU A 429 -18.33 -6.53 16.79
C GLU A 429 -17.98 -5.18 16.12
N PRO A 430 -18.78 -4.69 15.15
CA PRO A 430 -18.41 -3.54 14.33
C PRO A 430 -18.28 -2.23 15.12
N SER A 431 -18.97 -2.08 16.25
CA SER A 431 -18.84 -0.89 17.10
C SER A 431 -17.41 -0.74 17.62
N ARG A 432 -16.77 -1.86 18.01
CA ARG A 432 -15.38 -1.85 18.49
C ARG A 432 -14.40 -1.59 17.34
N ALA A 433 -14.66 -2.15 16.16
CA ALA A 433 -13.87 -1.86 14.96
C ALA A 433 -13.89 -0.35 14.63
N LEU A 434 -15.07 0.27 14.62
CA LEU A 434 -15.23 1.70 14.33
C LEU A 434 -14.56 2.59 15.40
N GLU A 435 -14.64 2.23 16.68
CA GLU A 435 -13.93 2.93 17.76
C GLU A 435 -12.41 2.90 17.56
N LEU A 436 -11.85 1.73 17.22
CA LEU A 436 -10.42 1.58 16.98
C LEU A 436 -9.96 2.33 15.73
N LEU A 437 -10.74 2.30 14.65
CA LEU A 437 -10.45 3.06 13.43
C LEU A 437 -10.49 4.58 13.69
N ALA A 438 -11.48 5.06 14.44
CA ALA A 438 -11.55 6.48 14.82
C ALA A 438 -10.35 6.89 15.68
N LYS A 439 -9.96 6.06 16.66
CA LYS A 439 -8.76 6.30 17.46
C LYS A 439 -7.49 6.30 16.61
N ALA A 440 -7.40 5.41 15.61
CA ALA A 440 -6.27 5.39 14.70
C ALA A 440 -6.23 6.67 13.84
N GLU A 441 -7.37 7.20 13.41
CA GLU A 441 -7.45 8.49 12.70
C GLU A 441 -7.10 9.68 13.58
N ASP A 442 -7.47 9.66 14.85
CA ASP A 442 -7.07 10.69 15.81
C ASP A 442 -5.54 10.70 16.02
N LEU A 443 -4.90 9.53 15.95
CA LEU A 443 -3.43 9.39 15.99
C LEU A 443 -2.76 9.73 14.66
N ASP A 444 -3.48 9.56 13.55
CA ASP A 444 -2.98 9.84 12.22
C ASP A 444 -4.11 10.30 11.27
N PRO A 445 -4.25 11.61 11.03
CA PRO A 445 -5.28 12.14 10.14
C PRO A 445 -5.05 11.83 8.66
N LEU A 446 -3.85 11.37 8.29
CA LEU A 446 -3.47 10.99 6.93
C LEU A 446 -3.30 9.47 6.80
N LEU A 447 -4.01 8.70 7.64
CA LEU A 447 -4.02 7.24 7.58
C LEU A 447 -4.16 6.73 6.13
N PRO A 448 -3.51 5.61 5.79
CA PRO A 448 -3.55 5.10 4.44
C PRO A 448 -4.98 4.82 3.98
N VAL A 449 -5.19 4.95 2.67
CA VAL A 449 -6.49 4.68 2.02
C VAL A 449 -7.14 3.33 2.40
N TRP A 450 -6.38 2.28 2.75
CA TRP A 450 -7.00 1.01 3.18
C TRP A 450 -7.83 1.16 4.47
N CYS A 451 -7.56 2.14 5.34
CA CYS A 451 -8.35 2.37 6.55
C CYS A 451 -9.79 2.80 6.21
N ILE A 452 -9.98 3.50 5.09
CA ILE A 452 -11.32 3.84 4.56
C ILE A 452 -12.04 2.55 4.14
N GLU A 453 -11.33 1.65 3.47
CA GLU A 453 -11.87 0.34 3.06
C GLU A 453 -12.27 -0.51 4.28
N GLU A 454 -11.42 -0.60 5.31
CA GLU A 454 -11.74 -1.32 6.56
C GLU A 454 -12.93 -0.70 7.31
N ARG A 455 -13.09 0.63 7.28
CA ARG A 455 -14.29 1.30 7.81
C ARG A 455 -15.54 0.92 7.06
N GLY A 456 -15.45 0.84 5.73
CA GLY A 456 -16.53 0.34 4.90
C GLY A 456 -16.94 -1.08 5.30
N ILE A 457 -15.99 -1.95 5.62
CA ILE A 457 -16.28 -3.33 6.05
C ILE A 457 -16.85 -3.37 7.47
N ALA A 458 -16.38 -2.51 8.37
CA ALA A 458 -17.01 -2.35 9.68
C ALA A 458 -18.47 -1.86 9.56
N HIS A 459 -18.77 -0.97 8.61
CA HIS A 459 -20.13 -0.56 8.29
C HIS A 459 -20.96 -1.69 7.66
N PHE A 460 -20.36 -2.51 6.81
CA PHE A 460 -21.00 -3.71 6.26
C PHE A 460 -21.37 -4.70 7.37
N SER A 461 -20.44 -4.99 8.29
CA SER A 461 -20.66 -5.81 9.49
C SER A 461 -21.79 -5.26 10.37
N ALA A 462 -21.93 -3.92 10.44
CA ALA A 462 -23.02 -3.26 11.15
C ALA A 462 -24.36 -3.20 10.37
N GLY A 463 -24.43 -3.72 9.14
CA GLY A 463 -25.61 -3.61 8.27
C GLY A 463 -25.92 -2.17 7.83
N ARG A 464 -24.94 -1.25 7.88
CA ARG A 464 -25.10 0.17 7.52
C ARG A 464 -24.67 0.39 6.07
N PHE A 465 -25.41 -0.19 5.12
CA PHE A 465 -25.00 -0.28 3.72
C PHE A 465 -24.83 1.08 3.02
N GLU A 466 -25.59 2.11 3.39
CA GLU A 466 -25.40 3.47 2.86
C GLU A 466 -24.03 4.04 3.24
N LYS A 467 -23.55 3.73 4.46
CA LYS A 467 -22.20 4.13 4.89
C LYS A 467 -21.10 3.32 4.21
N VAL A 468 -21.39 2.10 3.77
CA VAL A 468 -20.47 1.34 2.90
C VAL A 468 -20.27 2.10 1.61
N LEU A 469 -21.37 2.48 0.92
CA LEU A 469 -21.28 3.25 -0.33
C LEU A 469 -20.56 4.58 -0.15
N GLN A 470 -20.83 5.29 0.95
CA GLN A 470 -20.10 6.52 1.28
C GLN A 470 -18.60 6.27 1.39
N ALA A 471 -18.16 5.29 2.20
CA ALA A 471 -16.75 4.98 2.38
C ALA A 471 -16.08 4.55 1.06
N MET A 472 -16.76 3.72 0.25
CA MET A 472 -16.19 3.31 -1.05
C MET A 472 -16.03 4.48 -2.01
N ASN A 473 -16.95 5.46 -1.99
CA ASN A 473 -16.85 6.66 -2.84
C ASN A 473 -15.73 7.63 -2.39
N GLU A 474 -15.32 7.59 -1.13
CA GLU A 474 -14.21 8.39 -0.59
C GLU A 474 -12.83 7.83 -1.00
N LEU A 475 -12.76 6.59 -1.49
CA LEU A 475 -11.50 5.99 -1.92
C LEU A 475 -10.94 6.73 -3.15
N PRO A 476 -9.69 7.25 -3.12
CA PRO A 476 -9.02 7.85 -4.28
C PRO A 476 -8.85 6.86 -5.43
N ALA A 477 -8.85 5.55 -5.14
CA ALA A 477 -8.91 4.51 -6.13
C ALA A 477 -9.53 3.22 -5.57
N GLN A 478 -10.39 2.60 -6.38
CA GLN A 478 -11.05 1.35 -6.06
C GLN A 478 -10.08 0.16 -6.10
N THR A 479 -10.25 -0.77 -5.17
CA THR A 479 -9.65 -2.12 -5.17
C THR A 479 -10.68 -3.12 -5.69
N SER A 480 -10.27 -4.37 -5.93
CA SER A 480 -11.25 -5.43 -6.21
C SER A 480 -12.17 -5.65 -5.00
N ARG A 481 -11.63 -5.63 -3.78
CA ARG A 481 -12.40 -5.85 -2.55
C ARG A 481 -13.40 -4.73 -2.28
N SER A 482 -13.01 -3.46 -2.44
CA SER A 482 -13.89 -2.30 -2.27
C SER A 482 -15.09 -2.34 -3.22
N ARG A 483 -14.86 -2.69 -4.50
CA ARG A 483 -15.94 -2.84 -5.50
C ARG A 483 -16.91 -3.96 -5.14
N LEU A 484 -16.40 -5.09 -4.65
CA LEU A 484 -17.27 -6.21 -4.27
C LEU A 484 -18.12 -5.85 -3.04
N TYR A 485 -17.55 -5.18 -2.03
CA TYR A 485 -18.33 -4.68 -0.91
C TYR A 485 -19.32 -3.57 -1.32
N GLN A 486 -18.98 -2.72 -2.30
CA GLN A 486 -19.92 -1.78 -2.91
C GLN A 486 -21.09 -2.51 -3.56
N CYS A 487 -20.83 -3.52 -4.41
CA CYS A 487 -21.87 -4.33 -5.05
C CYS A 487 -22.80 -4.98 -4.01
N ALA A 488 -22.22 -5.59 -2.97
CA ALA A 488 -23.00 -6.25 -1.92
C ALA A 488 -23.88 -5.25 -1.15
N ALA A 489 -23.37 -4.05 -0.87
CA ALA A 489 -24.16 -2.97 -0.27
C ALA A 489 -25.29 -2.47 -1.19
N GLU A 490 -25.02 -2.30 -2.49
CA GLU A 490 -26.04 -1.94 -3.49
C GLU A 490 -27.16 -3.00 -3.55
N ILE A 491 -26.81 -4.28 -3.55
CA ILE A 491 -27.77 -5.40 -3.50
C ILE A 491 -28.62 -5.35 -2.23
N ALA A 492 -28.00 -5.13 -1.06
CA ALA A 492 -28.69 -5.06 0.22
C ALA A 492 -29.65 -3.87 0.32
N LEU A 493 -29.37 -2.78 -0.41
CA LEU A 493 -30.22 -1.60 -0.52
C LEU A 493 -31.30 -1.72 -1.61
N GLY A 494 -31.37 -2.85 -2.32
CA GLY A 494 -32.32 -3.05 -3.42
C GLY A 494 -31.93 -2.34 -4.72
N LEU A 495 -30.71 -1.82 -4.83
CA LEU A 495 -30.16 -1.12 -5.99
C LEU A 495 -29.56 -2.12 -7.00
N GLN A 496 -30.40 -3.04 -7.50
CA GLN A 496 -29.95 -4.14 -8.37
C GLN A 496 -29.22 -3.66 -9.63
N GLU A 497 -29.76 -2.64 -10.32
CA GLU A 497 -29.15 -2.11 -11.55
C GLU A 497 -27.77 -1.47 -11.28
N ALA A 498 -27.62 -0.78 -10.15
CA ALA A 498 -26.34 -0.22 -9.75
C ALA A 498 -25.32 -1.31 -9.47
N ALA A 499 -25.72 -2.36 -8.73
CA ALA A 499 -24.88 -3.52 -8.43
C ALA A 499 -24.37 -4.23 -9.68
N GLU A 500 -25.23 -4.41 -10.69
CA GLU A 500 -24.85 -5.02 -11.97
C GLU A 500 -23.86 -4.15 -12.74
N VAL A 501 -24.02 -2.82 -12.72
CA VAL A 501 -23.07 -1.88 -13.33
C VAL A 501 -21.72 -1.93 -12.60
N THR A 502 -21.71 -1.89 -11.28
CA THR A 502 -20.49 -1.97 -10.46
C THR A 502 -19.77 -3.29 -10.69
N MET A 503 -20.51 -4.41 -10.75
CA MET A 503 -19.96 -5.74 -11.00
C MET A 503 -19.35 -5.85 -12.41
N LYS A 504 -20.05 -5.36 -13.44
CA LYS A 504 -19.51 -5.33 -14.81
C LYS A 504 -18.17 -4.59 -14.87
N LYS A 505 -18.04 -3.47 -14.16
CA LYS A 505 -16.75 -2.75 -14.06
C LYS A 505 -15.69 -3.58 -13.34
N ALA A 506 -16.03 -4.25 -12.24
CA ALA A 506 -15.10 -5.10 -11.50
C ALA A 506 -14.55 -6.24 -12.37
N VAL A 507 -15.42 -6.98 -13.05
CA VAL A 507 -15.05 -8.11 -13.93
C VAL A 507 -14.35 -7.64 -15.21
N ALA A 508 -14.72 -6.49 -15.77
CA ALA A 508 -14.04 -5.92 -16.93
C ALA A 508 -12.56 -5.60 -16.66
N VAL A 509 -12.22 -5.28 -15.41
CA VAL A 509 -10.85 -4.98 -15.02
C VAL A 509 -10.06 -6.23 -14.61
N ASN A 510 -10.71 -7.16 -13.92
CA ASN A 510 -10.15 -8.47 -13.58
C ASN A 510 -11.08 -9.59 -14.08
N PRO A 511 -10.86 -10.11 -15.30
CA PRO A 511 -11.69 -11.19 -15.86
C PRO A 511 -11.59 -12.52 -15.11
N GLU A 512 -10.53 -12.71 -14.31
CA GLU A 512 -10.31 -13.93 -13.49
C GLU A 512 -11.02 -13.85 -12.13
N LEU A 513 -11.67 -12.72 -11.81
CA LEU A 513 -12.33 -12.52 -10.53
C LEU A 513 -13.53 -13.47 -10.34
N THR A 514 -13.47 -14.30 -9.30
CA THR A 514 -14.56 -15.23 -8.94
C THR A 514 -15.05 -15.03 -7.51
N ALA A 515 -16.28 -15.45 -7.26
CA ALA A 515 -16.88 -15.46 -5.93
C ALA A 515 -16.10 -16.39 -4.99
N ALA A 516 -15.70 -17.57 -5.47
CA ALA A 516 -14.92 -18.52 -4.68
C ALA A 516 -13.59 -17.95 -4.18
N GLU A 517 -12.81 -17.32 -5.06
CA GLU A 517 -11.51 -16.74 -4.70
C GLU A 517 -11.63 -15.57 -3.75
N PHE A 518 -12.63 -14.70 -3.95
CA PHE A 518 -12.88 -13.59 -3.05
C PHE A 518 -13.27 -14.08 -1.65
N ILE A 519 -14.25 -14.98 -1.58
CA ILE A 519 -14.78 -15.50 -0.32
C ILE A 519 -13.74 -16.29 0.47
N LYS A 520 -12.81 -16.97 -0.20
CA LYS A 520 -11.68 -17.65 0.46
C LYS A 520 -10.81 -16.70 1.29
N LYS A 521 -10.76 -15.41 0.94
CA LYS A 521 -9.95 -14.38 1.62
C LYS A 521 -10.70 -13.65 2.75
N GLU A 522 -12.03 -13.79 2.82
CA GLU A 522 -12.85 -13.09 3.80
C GLU A 522 -13.12 -13.96 5.04
N THR A 523 -12.48 -13.61 6.16
CA THR A 523 -12.43 -14.40 7.39
C THR A 523 -13.60 -14.14 8.35
N TRP A 524 -14.84 -14.10 7.84
CA TRP A 524 -16.03 -13.91 8.69
C TRP A 524 -16.21 -15.09 9.67
N ARG A 525 -16.37 -14.79 10.96
CA ARG A 525 -16.63 -15.80 12.00
C ARG A 525 -17.96 -16.51 11.78
N ASP A 526 -18.99 -15.75 11.40
CA ASP A 526 -20.30 -16.29 11.06
C ASP A 526 -20.32 -16.74 9.58
N PRO A 527 -20.42 -18.06 9.30
CA PRO A 527 -20.51 -18.56 7.94
C PRO A 527 -21.72 -18.02 7.17
N ALA A 528 -22.80 -17.61 7.85
CA ALA A 528 -23.98 -17.06 7.21
C ALA A 528 -23.72 -15.68 6.58
N VAL A 529 -22.84 -14.86 7.18
CA VAL A 529 -22.43 -13.58 6.59
C VAL A 529 -21.65 -13.83 5.30
N ARG A 530 -20.70 -14.77 5.35
CA ARG A 530 -19.89 -15.15 4.19
C ARG A 530 -20.74 -15.71 3.05
N GLU A 531 -21.71 -16.56 3.37
CA GLU A 531 -22.60 -17.15 2.37
C GLU A 531 -23.56 -16.12 1.76
N ARG A 532 -24.06 -15.19 2.57
CA ARG A 532 -24.88 -14.07 2.07
C ARG A 532 -24.08 -13.20 1.10
N LEU A 533 -22.85 -12.81 1.50
CA LEU A 533 -21.95 -12.04 0.66
C LEU A 533 -21.68 -12.76 -0.68
N ARG A 534 -21.40 -14.08 -0.64
CA ARG A 534 -21.23 -14.89 -1.85
C ARG A 534 -22.47 -14.84 -2.75
N CYS A 535 -23.66 -15.05 -2.18
CA CYS A 535 -24.91 -15.03 -2.92
C CYS A 535 -25.23 -13.66 -3.53
N ASP A 536 -25.02 -12.58 -2.78
CA ASP A 536 -25.27 -11.21 -3.25
C ASP A 536 -24.35 -10.85 -4.43
N LEU A 537 -23.07 -11.25 -4.36
CA LEU A 537 -22.12 -11.02 -5.46
C LEU A 537 -22.45 -11.83 -6.71
N ILE A 538 -22.85 -13.09 -6.56
CA ILE A 538 -23.31 -13.91 -7.70
C ILE A 538 -24.58 -13.31 -8.31
N ARG A 539 -25.50 -12.81 -7.47
CA ARG A 539 -26.72 -12.13 -7.93
C ARG A 539 -26.41 -10.83 -8.68
N ALA A 540 -25.32 -10.16 -8.34
CA ALA A 540 -24.82 -8.99 -9.08
C ALA A 540 -24.06 -9.36 -10.38
N GLY A 541 -23.84 -10.65 -10.64
CA GLY A 541 -23.21 -11.15 -11.87
C GLY A 541 -21.74 -11.58 -11.72
N LEU A 542 -21.23 -11.78 -10.50
CA LEU A 542 -19.88 -12.30 -10.30
C LEU A 542 -19.83 -13.79 -10.71
N PRO A 543 -18.82 -14.21 -11.51
CA PRO A 543 -18.59 -15.62 -11.81
C PRO A 543 -18.36 -16.44 -10.54
N GLN A 544 -18.76 -17.72 -10.56
CA GLN A 544 -18.64 -18.62 -9.41
C GLN A 544 -17.21 -19.04 -9.13
#